data_AF-A0A226ERV1-F1
#
_entry.id   AF-A0A226ERV1-F1
#
_cell.length_a   1.000
_cell.length_b   1.000
_cell.length_c   1.000
_cell.angle_alpha   90.00
_cell.angle_beta   90.00
_cell.angle_gamma   90.00
#
_symmetry.space_group_name_H-M   'P 1'
#
loop_
_entity.id
_entity.type
_entity.pdbx_description
1 polymer ?
#
loop_
_entity_poly.entity_id
_entity_poly.type
_entity_poly.pdbx_seq_one_letter_code
_entity_poly.pdbx_strand_id
1 'polypeptide(L)'
;MGTETFFHKIKITPVDRRVQVRAKLDELFAKYRNSTGPKPIDLPQKPETIEERLDKIQSEIQELQGDVENSKYFEKSSVPYRRIEHSCTKLQIRLDDLQLDEDDALIKVRRDALVTIESVRETLNSKTNA
;
A
#
# COMPACT_ATOMS: atom_id res chain seq x y z
N MET A 1 -19.30 78.81 -10.12
CA MET A 1 -19.56 77.48 -10.70
C MET A 1 -18.42 76.57 -10.31
N GLY A 2 -18.63 75.66 -9.36
CA GLY A 2 -17.64 74.67 -8.95
C GLY A 2 -18.37 73.38 -8.62
N THR A 3 -18.10 72.31 -9.36
CA THR A 3 -18.72 71.00 -9.18
C THR A 3 -17.97 70.25 -8.07
N GLU A 4 -18.60 70.11 -6.90
CA GLU A 4 -18.10 69.28 -5.81
C GLU A 4 -18.21 67.80 -6.19
N THR A 5 -17.08 67.15 -6.40
CA THR A 5 -16.99 65.70 -6.62
C THR A 5 -17.06 64.98 -5.27
N PHE A 6 -18.21 64.38 -4.99
CA PHE A 6 -18.42 63.48 -3.85
C PHE A 6 -17.65 62.17 -4.05
N PHE A 7 -16.46 62.04 -3.47
CA PHE A 7 -15.79 60.75 -3.34
C PHE A 7 -16.45 59.94 -2.21
N HIS A 8 -17.38 59.06 -2.58
CA HIS A 8 -17.88 58.01 -1.69
C HIS A 8 -16.74 57.02 -1.38
N LYS A 9 -16.10 57.21 -0.23
CA LYS A 9 -15.04 56.35 0.28
C LYS A 9 -15.66 55.06 0.81
N ILE A 10 -15.82 54.05 -0.05
CA ILE A 10 -16.31 52.73 0.35
C ILE A 10 -15.28 52.11 1.31
N LYS A 11 -15.61 52.04 2.59
CA LYS A 11 -14.81 51.37 3.63
C LYS A 11 -15.00 49.85 3.47
N ILE A 12 -14.15 49.23 2.65
CA ILE A 12 -14.09 47.76 2.54
C ILE A 12 -13.48 47.24 3.85
N THR A 13 -14.27 46.54 4.66
CA THR A 13 -13.81 45.91 5.89
C THR A 13 -12.99 44.65 5.57
N PRO A 14 -12.02 44.24 6.41
CA PRO A 14 -11.15 43.09 6.15
C PRO A 14 -11.89 41.75 6.02
N VAL A 15 -13.13 41.65 6.55
CA VAL A 15 -14.02 40.49 6.39
C VAL A 15 -14.45 40.35 4.93
N ASP A 16 -14.76 41.46 4.27
CA ASP A 16 -15.19 41.53 2.88
C ASP A 16 -14.10 41.01 1.92
N ARG A 17 -12.83 41.34 2.22
CA ARG A 17 -11.67 40.84 1.47
C ARG A 17 -11.51 39.32 1.57
N ARG A 18 -11.75 38.74 2.76
CA ARG A 18 -11.67 37.28 2.96
C ARG A 18 -12.78 36.55 2.22
N VAL A 19 -13.99 37.11 2.21
CA VAL A 19 -15.13 36.55 1.45
C VAL A 19 -14.86 36.61 -0.05
N GLN A 20 -14.32 37.73 -0.56
CA GLN A 20 -13.94 37.85 -1.98
C GLN A 20 -12.81 36.91 -2.38
N VAL A 21 -11.80 36.70 -1.52
CA VAL A 21 -10.73 35.73 -1.77
C VAL A 21 -11.28 34.31 -1.81
N ARG A 22 -12.18 33.97 -0.88
CA ARG A 22 -12.82 32.64 -0.84
C ARG A 22 -13.68 32.41 -2.08
N ALA A 23 -14.49 33.39 -2.48
CA ALA A 23 -15.29 33.30 -3.70
C ALA A 23 -14.42 33.16 -4.97
N LYS A 24 -13.30 33.90 -5.06
CA LYS A 24 -12.34 33.74 -6.17
C LYS A 24 -11.68 32.36 -6.17
N LEU A 25 -11.33 31.83 -5.00
CA LEU A 25 -10.77 30.48 -4.87
C LEU A 25 -11.79 29.43 -5.30
N ASP A 26 -13.04 29.53 -4.86
CA ASP A 26 -14.12 28.60 -5.25
C ASP A 26 -14.37 28.65 -6.76
N GLU A 27 -14.33 29.82 -7.40
CA GLU A 27 -14.44 29.96 -8.86
C GLU A 27 -13.24 29.33 -9.60
N LEU A 28 -12.03 29.52 -9.08
CA LEU A 28 -10.81 28.88 -9.60
C LEU A 28 -10.87 27.35 -9.48
N PHE A 29 -11.31 26.82 -8.34
CA PHE A 29 -11.49 25.39 -8.14
C PHE A 29 -12.59 24.80 -9.03
N ALA A 30 -13.70 25.51 -9.22
CA ALA A 30 -14.77 25.10 -10.13
C ALA A 30 -14.30 25.04 -11.58
N LYS A 31 -13.47 26.01 -12.01
CA LYS A 31 -12.82 26.00 -13.33
C LYS A 31 -11.82 24.85 -13.48
N TYR A 32 -11.04 24.57 -12.44
CA TYR A 32 -10.03 23.50 -12.47
C TYR A 32 -10.65 22.09 -12.49
N ARG A 33 -11.83 21.91 -11.87
CA ARG A 33 -12.58 20.64 -11.86
C ARG A 33 -13.15 20.26 -13.23
N ASN A 34 -13.44 21.26 -14.07
CA ASN A 34 -14.03 21.09 -15.40
C ASN A 34 -13.00 21.14 -16.55
N SER A 35 -11.79 21.63 -16.31
CA SER A 35 -10.68 21.36 -17.22
C SER A 35 -10.20 19.93 -16.96
N THR A 36 -9.98 19.16 -18.02
CA THR A 36 -9.29 17.86 -17.99
C THR A 36 -7.85 18.03 -17.48
N GLY A 37 -7.71 18.29 -16.19
CA GLY A 37 -6.46 18.44 -15.46
C GLY A 37 -5.87 17.07 -15.11
N PRO A 38 -4.56 17.02 -14.81
CA PRO A 38 -3.87 15.77 -14.54
C PRO A 38 -4.54 15.02 -13.38
N LYS A 39 -4.50 13.69 -13.44
CA LYS A 39 -5.00 12.79 -12.40
C LYS A 39 -4.58 13.28 -11.02
N PRO A 40 -5.43 13.17 -9.99
CA PRO A 40 -5.08 13.57 -8.63
C PRO A 40 -3.72 12.99 -8.27
N ILE A 41 -2.83 13.83 -7.73
CA ILE A 41 -1.54 13.41 -7.21
C ILE A 41 -1.85 12.36 -6.13
N ASP A 42 -1.43 11.12 -6.35
CA ASP A 42 -1.38 10.10 -5.31
C ASP A 42 -0.61 10.70 -4.14
N LEU A 43 -1.33 11.02 -3.06
CA LEU A 43 -0.68 11.32 -1.79
C LEU A 43 0.25 10.14 -1.46
N PRO A 44 1.39 10.36 -0.78
CA PRO A 44 2.26 9.25 -0.40
C PRO A 44 1.41 8.19 0.29
N GLN A 45 1.31 7.01 -0.33
CA GLN A 45 0.61 5.87 0.27
C GLN A 45 1.18 5.72 1.68
N LYS A 46 0.29 5.65 2.67
CA LYS A 46 0.68 5.48 4.08
C LYS A 46 1.74 4.39 4.14
N PRO A 47 2.91 4.62 4.78
CA PRO A 47 3.91 3.57 4.90
C PRO A 47 3.25 2.37 5.57
N GLU A 48 3.33 1.24 4.90
CA GLU A 48 2.77 -0.02 5.35
C GLU A 48 3.34 -0.40 6.71
N THR A 49 2.49 -0.77 7.66
CA THR A 49 2.94 -1.19 8.99
C THR A 49 3.58 -2.57 8.93
N ILE A 50 4.38 -2.91 9.95
CA ILE A 50 4.98 -4.25 10.08
C ILE A 50 3.89 -5.33 10.18
N GLU A 51 2.80 -5.04 10.88
CA GLU A 51 1.64 -5.93 11.00
C GLU A 51 0.98 -6.17 9.64
N GLU A 52 0.75 -5.12 8.85
CA GLU A 52 0.21 -5.23 7.48
C GLU A 52 1.15 -6.04 6.57
N ARG A 53 2.47 -5.86 6.71
CA ARG A 53 3.48 -6.64 5.98
C ARG A 53 3.43 -8.13 6.36
N LEU A 54 3.30 -8.44 7.65
CA LEU A 54 3.22 -9.81 8.15
C LEU A 54 1.93 -10.49 7.71
N ASP A 55 0.79 -9.80 7.78
CA ASP A 55 -0.50 -10.31 7.32
C ASP A 55 -0.48 -10.70 5.84
N LYS A 56 0.13 -9.86 4.99
CA LYS A 56 0.35 -10.19 3.57
C LYS A 56 1.25 -11.39 3.37
N ILE A 57 2.36 -11.46 4.12
CA ILE A 57 3.26 -12.61 4.06
C ILE A 57 2.52 -13.90 4.45
N GLN A 58 1.72 -13.86 5.52
CA GLN A 58 0.92 -15.01 5.94
C GLN A 58 -0.10 -15.43 4.88
N SER A 59 -0.78 -14.47 4.25
CA SER A 59 -1.70 -14.74 3.14
C SER A 59 -0.99 -15.43 1.98
N GLU A 60 0.16 -14.92 1.55
CA GLU A 60 0.96 -15.54 0.47
C GLU A 60 1.45 -16.95 0.83
N ILE A 61 1.80 -17.21 2.10
CA ILE A 61 2.18 -18.54 2.58
C ILE A 61 1.00 -19.52 2.49
N GLN A 62 -0.20 -19.08 2.90
CA GLN A 62 -1.41 -19.90 2.81
C GLN A 62 -1.75 -20.28 1.37
N GLU A 63 -1.61 -19.33 0.44
CA GLU A 63 -1.78 -19.60 -0.99
C GLU A 63 -0.78 -20.64 -1.49
N LEU A 64 0.51 -20.49 -1.15
CA LEU A 64 1.55 -21.46 -1.53
C LEU A 64 1.30 -22.85 -0.94
N GLN A 65 0.83 -22.92 0.30
CA GLN A 65 0.48 -24.19 0.93
C GLN A 65 -0.66 -24.86 0.16
N GLY A 66 -1.71 -24.10 -0.19
CA GLY A 66 -2.81 -24.59 -1.03
C GLY A 66 -2.34 -25.10 -2.39
N ASP A 67 -1.43 -24.37 -3.06
CA ASP A 67 -0.87 -24.77 -4.35
C ASP A 67 -0.12 -26.11 -4.28
N VAL A 68 0.68 -26.30 -3.22
CA VAL A 68 1.43 -27.55 -3.00
C VAL A 68 0.50 -28.71 -2.63
N GLU A 69 -0.48 -28.48 -1.77
CA GLU A 69 -1.43 -29.50 -1.33
C GLU A 69 -2.32 -30.00 -2.46
N ASN A 70 -2.85 -29.08 -3.28
CA ASN A 70 -3.76 -29.38 -4.39
C ASN A 70 -3.06 -30.10 -5.55
N SER A 71 -1.74 -29.92 -5.70
CA SER A 71 -0.97 -30.62 -6.73
C SER A 71 -0.64 -32.04 -6.28
N LYS A 72 -0.85 -33.02 -7.16
CA LYS A 72 -0.58 -34.44 -6.87
C LYS A 72 0.90 -34.80 -6.96
N TYR A 73 1.63 -34.14 -7.85
CA TYR A 73 3.02 -34.44 -8.16
C TYR A 73 3.73 -33.20 -8.67
N PHE A 74 5.02 -33.07 -8.36
CA PHE A 74 5.89 -32.03 -8.91
C PHE A 74 7.11 -32.65 -9.55
N GLU A 75 7.59 -32.07 -10.65
CA GLU A 75 8.91 -32.41 -11.19
C GLU A 75 9.88 -31.26 -10.83
N LYS A 76 11.09 -31.55 -10.32
CA LYS A 76 12.06 -30.48 -9.96
C LYS A 76 12.38 -29.54 -11.13
N SER A 77 12.37 -30.09 -12.34
CA SER A 77 12.65 -29.32 -13.55
C SER A 77 11.50 -28.37 -13.91
N SER A 78 10.28 -28.64 -13.43
CA SER A 78 9.05 -27.99 -13.84
C SER A 78 8.94 -26.55 -13.36
N VAL A 79 8.23 -25.74 -14.15
CA VAL A 79 7.93 -24.34 -13.82
C VAL A 79 7.15 -24.21 -12.50
N PRO A 80 6.12 -25.04 -12.20
CA PRO A 80 5.42 -24.98 -10.92
C PRO A 80 6.33 -25.20 -9.71
N TYR A 81 7.21 -26.22 -9.75
CA TYR A 81 8.16 -26.49 -8.67
C TYR A 81 9.06 -25.27 -8.41
N ARG A 82 9.71 -24.75 -9.46
CA ARG A 82 10.63 -23.60 -9.33
C ARG A 82 9.93 -22.35 -8.86
N ARG A 83 8.67 -22.13 -9.28
CA ARG A 83 7.87 -20.98 -8.82
C ARG A 83 7.60 -21.04 -7.33
N ILE A 84 7.20 -22.21 -6.82
CA ILE A 84 6.93 -22.39 -5.40
C ILE A 84 8.21 -22.26 -4.58
N GLU A 85 9.31 -22.89 -5.03
CA GLU A 85 10.60 -22.78 -4.35
C GLU A 85 11.11 -21.33 -4.31
N HIS A 86 11.04 -20.62 -5.44
CA HIS A 86 11.39 -19.21 -5.53
C HIS A 86 10.53 -18.34 -4.61
N SER A 87 9.22 -18.62 -4.54
CA SER A 87 8.29 -17.87 -3.68
C SER A 87 8.59 -18.10 -2.20
N CYS A 88 8.90 -19.34 -1.79
CA CYS A 88 9.37 -19.64 -0.44
C CYS A 88 10.64 -18.84 -0.09
N THR A 89 11.63 -18.80 -1.00
CA THR A 89 12.86 -18.03 -0.79
C THR A 89 12.59 -16.54 -0.68
N LYS A 90 11.73 -15.99 -1.54
CA LYS A 90 11.33 -14.58 -1.50
C LYS A 90 10.65 -14.22 -0.17
N LEU A 91 9.78 -15.08 0.35
CA LEU A 91 9.08 -14.86 1.62
C LEU A 91 10.03 -14.93 2.81
N GLN A 92 11.01 -15.84 2.81
CA GLN A 92 12.05 -15.88 3.85
C GLN A 92 12.84 -14.57 3.91
N ILE A 93 13.32 -14.07 2.77
CA ILE A 93 14.05 -12.78 2.70
C ILE A 93 13.17 -11.65 3.25
N ARG A 94 11.89 -11.60 2.86
CA ARG A 94 10.95 -10.58 3.35
C ARG A 94 10.73 -10.67 4.86
N LEU A 95 10.71 -11.86 5.44
CA LEU A 95 10.59 -12.08 6.89
C LEU A 95 11.86 -11.68 7.64
N ASP A 96 13.03 -11.91 7.05
CA ASP A 96 14.33 -11.53 7.60
C ASP A 96 14.53 -10.00 7.58
N ASP A 97 14.03 -9.33 6.55
CA ASP A 97 14.04 -7.86 6.40
C ASP A 97 13.11 -7.13 7.38
N LEU A 98 12.26 -7.85 8.13
CA LEU A 98 11.41 -7.25 9.15
C LEU A 98 12.20 -6.96 10.42
N GLN A 99 12.34 -5.67 10.73
CA GLN A 99 12.82 -5.20 12.02
C GLN A 99 11.68 -5.30 13.04
N LEU A 100 11.63 -6.43 13.74
CA LEU A 100 10.66 -6.71 14.78
C LEU A 100 11.29 -6.32 16.13
N ASP A 101 11.25 -5.02 16.43
CA ASP A 101 11.83 -4.44 17.65
C ASP A 101 11.16 -5.03 18.90
N GLU A 102 11.82 -5.97 19.58
CA GLU A 102 11.46 -6.63 20.86
C GLU A 102 9.99 -7.06 21.07
N ASP A 103 9.16 -7.04 20.02
CA ASP A 103 7.77 -7.44 20.06
C ASP A 103 7.69 -8.96 19.96
N ASP A 104 7.59 -9.61 21.11
CA ASP A 104 7.50 -11.06 21.24
C ASP A 104 6.36 -11.67 20.40
N ALA A 105 5.25 -10.94 20.22
CA ALA A 105 4.11 -11.42 19.44
C ALA A 105 4.46 -11.44 17.95
N LEU A 106 5.03 -10.36 17.43
CA LEU A 106 5.46 -10.29 16.03
C LEU A 106 6.63 -11.25 15.75
N ILE A 107 7.56 -11.40 16.69
CA ILE A 107 8.66 -12.37 16.60
C ILE A 107 8.11 -13.80 16.53
N LYS A 108 7.11 -14.12 17.34
CA LYS A 108 6.43 -15.42 17.29
C LYS A 108 5.75 -15.63 15.94
N VAL A 109 5.01 -14.64 15.44
CA VAL A 109 4.35 -14.70 14.13
C VAL A 109 5.37 -14.95 13.00
N ARG A 110 6.53 -14.26 13.02
CA ARG A 110 7.62 -14.51 12.07
C ARG A 110 8.14 -15.94 12.15
N ARG A 111 8.35 -16.47 13.36
CA ARG A 111 8.80 -17.85 13.56
C ARG A 111 7.79 -18.86 13.02
N ASP A 112 6.51 -18.68 13.35
CA ASP A 112 5.44 -19.55 12.89
C ASP A 112 5.37 -19.53 11.34
N ALA A 113 5.48 -18.35 10.73
CA ALA A 113 5.53 -18.20 9.27
C ALA A 113 6.74 -18.92 8.64
N LEU A 114 7.94 -18.83 9.24
CA LEU A 114 9.13 -19.55 8.77
C LEU A 114 8.93 -21.08 8.85
N VAL A 115 8.35 -21.58 9.94
CA VAL A 115 8.03 -23.00 10.11
C VAL A 115 7.05 -23.47 9.02
N THR A 116 6.02 -22.68 8.71
CA THR A 116 5.09 -23.02 7.62
C THR A 116 5.80 -23.04 6.26
N ILE A 117 6.68 -22.08 5.97
CA ILE A 117 7.47 -22.09 4.71
C ILE A 117 8.33 -23.36 4.60
N GLU A 118 8.98 -23.78 5.69
CA GLU A 118 9.75 -25.03 5.71
C GLU A 118 8.85 -26.24 5.45
N SER A 119 7.68 -26.31 6.10
CA SER A 119 6.70 -27.37 5.87
C SER A 119 6.20 -27.42 4.41
N VAL A 120 5.98 -26.27 3.77
CA VAL A 120 5.63 -26.17 2.34
C VAL A 120 6.76 -26.74 1.47
N ARG A 121 8.03 -26.41 1.77
CA ARG A 121 9.19 -26.97 1.04
C ARG A 121 9.33 -28.47 1.23
N GLU A 122 9.12 -28.98 2.44
CA GLU A 122 9.14 -30.41 2.72
C GLU A 122 8.06 -31.14 1.94
N THR A 123 6.85 -30.59 1.91
CA THR A 123 5.70 -31.15 1.17
C THR A 123 5.94 -31.11 -0.35
N LEU A 124 6.54 -30.02 -0.85
CA LEU A 124 6.93 -29.91 -2.25
C LEU A 124 7.96 -31.00 -2.61
N ASN A 125 8.98 -31.19 -1.78
CA ASN A 125 10.04 -32.17 -2.03
C ASN A 125 9.54 -33.62 -1.89
N SER A 126 8.63 -33.90 -0.96
CA SER A 126 8.03 -35.24 -0.81
C SER A 126 7.18 -35.61 -2.03
N LYS A 127 6.43 -34.66 -2.59
CA LYS A 127 5.66 -34.82 -3.84
C LYS A 127 6.51 -34.85 -5.10
N THR A 128 7.83 -34.68 -5.00
CA THR A 128 8.73 -34.69 -6.15
C THR A 128 9.36 -36.07 -6.43
N ASN A 129 9.40 -36.93 -5.42
CA ASN A 129 9.94 -38.29 -5.54
C ASN A 129 8.84 -39.38 -5.47
N ALA A 130 7.56 -38.98 -5.47
CA ALA A 130 6.40 -39.88 -5.46
C ALA A 130 5.99 -40.27 -6.88
#